data_AF-A0A1F9YP88-F1
#
_entry.id   AF-A0A1F9YP88-F1
#
_cell.length_a   1.000
_cell.length_b   1.000
_cell.length_c   1.000
_cell.angle_alpha   90.00
_cell.angle_beta   90.00
_cell.angle_gamma   90.00
#
_symmetry.space_group_name_H-M   'P 1'
#
loop_
_entity.id
_entity.type
_entity.pdbx_description
1 polymer ?
#
loop_
_entity_poly.entity_id
_entity_poly.type
_entity_poly.pdbx_seq_one_letter_code
_entity_poly.pdbx_strand_id
1 'polypeptide(L)'
;MTDAQPHDYEKPAREAVASALKELSSGWPEKAALITCQQISHAAQVAKDPHAAVVAVCRGALSGVLLSNQNLPDAVLKLLEKLPDTSLIMRSGPEELMSWVLEGAADVTLVAGPSARDAISAKIEEKFMGVGPVFDALCEKARLKG
;
A
#
# COMPACT_ATOMS: atom_id res chain seq x y z
N MET A 1 30.27 -1.18 -15.91
CA MET A 1 29.16 -0.47 -15.27
C MET A 1 27.91 -1.26 -15.57
N THR A 2 27.46 -2.08 -14.64
CA THR A 2 26.25 -2.91 -14.82
C THR A 2 25.04 -2.01 -14.69
N ASP A 3 24.31 -1.83 -15.79
CA ASP A 3 22.93 -1.34 -15.77
C ASP A 3 22.14 -2.25 -14.83
N ALA A 4 21.87 -1.75 -13.62
CA ALA A 4 21.00 -2.44 -12.69
C ALA A 4 19.59 -2.30 -13.25
N GLN A 5 19.01 -3.40 -13.76
CA GLN A 5 17.58 -3.41 -14.10
C GLN A 5 16.78 -2.92 -12.88
N PRO A 6 15.76 -2.06 -13.09
CA PRO A 6 14.89 -1.63 -12.00
C PRO A 6 14.31 -2.86 -11.32
N HIS A 7 14.49 -2.96 -10.01
CA HIS A 7 13.99 -4.09 -9.23
C HIS A 7 12.47 -3.99 -9.16
N ASP A 8 11.77 -5.00 -9.69
CA ASP A 8 10.31 -5.06 -9.66
C ASP A 8 9.83 -5.54 -8.28
N TYR A 9 9.47 -4.59 -7.42
CA TYR A 9 8.89 -4.86 -6.11
C TYR A 9 7.37 -5.13 -6.16
N GLU A 10 6.71 -4.72 -7.24
CA GLU A 10 5.25 -4.73 -7.34
C GLU A 10 4.73 -6.14 -7.58
N LYS A 11 5.30 -6.85 -8.56
CA LYS A 11 4.84 -8.21 -8.89
C LYS A 11 5.00 -9.18 -7.72
N PRO A 12 6.15 -9.28 -7.02
CA PRO A 12 6.29 -10.17 -5.86
C PRO A 12 5.32 -9.82 -4.73
N ALA A 13 5.05 -8.52 -4.52
CA ALA A 13 4.11 -8.09 -3.49
C ALA A 13 2.68 -8.52 -3.79
N ARG A 14 2.25 -8.32 -5.04
CA ARG A 14 0.94 -8.74 -5.52
C ARG A 14 0.73 -10.24 -5.37
N GLU A 15 1.70 -11.03 -5.81
CA GLU A 15 1.62 -12.49 -5.78
C GLU A 15 1.59 -13.02 -4.33
N ALA A 16 2.43 -12.46 -3.44
CA ALA A 16 2.47 -12.87 -2.04
C ALA A 16 1.13 -12.62 -1.32
N VAL A 17 0.55 -11.44 -1.49
CA VAL A 17 -0.76 -11.13 -0.90
C VAL A 17 -1.85 -11.98 -1.54
N ALA A 18 -1.97 -12.00 -2.87
CA ALA A 18 -3.02 -12.77 -3.53
C ALA A 18 -2.97 -14.26 -3.18
N SER A 19 -1.77 -14.83 -3.06
CA SER A 19 -1.59 -16.23 -2.62
C SER A 19 -2.02 -16.43 -1.17
N ALA A 20 -1.62 -15.54 -0.26
CA ALA A 20 -1.96 -15.66 1.15
C ALA A 20 -3.47 -15.54 1.41
N LEU A 21 -4.18 -14.74 0.60
CA LEU A 21 -5.61 -14.51 0.80
C LEU A 21 -6.50 -15.63 0.22
N LYS A 22 -6.00 -16.48 -0.68
CA LYS A 22 -6.77 -17.60 -1.26
C LYS A 22 -7.29 -18.58 -0.22
N GLU A 23 -6.57 -18.74 0.89
CA GLU A 23 -6.85 -19.76 1.90
C GLU A 23 -7.56 -19.19 3.14
N LEU A 24 -7.86 -17.88 3.15
CA LEU A 24 -8.38 -17.18 4.32
C LEU A 24 -9.82 -16.73 4.12
N SER A 25 -10.71 -17.27 4.94
CA SER A 25 -12.10 -16.82 5.05
C SER A 25 -12.30 -15.68 6.05
N SER A 26 -11.36 -15.48 7.00
CA SER A 26 -11.41 -14.44 8.02
C SER A 26 -10.00 -13.98 8.40
N GLY A 27 -9.87 -12.81 9.05
CA GLY A 27 -8.58 -12.26 9.46
C GLY A 27 -7.66 -11.83 8.29
N TRP A 28 -8.17 -11.86 7.06
CA TRP A 28 -7.42 -11.54 5.86
C TRP A 28 -6.84 -10.10 5.84
N PRO A 29 -7.48 -9.04 6.38
CA PRO A 29 -6.90 -7.69 6.34
C PRO A 29 -5.61 -7.61 7.17
N GLU A 30 -5.61 -8.25 8.34
CA GLU A 30 -4.43 -8.34 9.22
C GLU A 30 -3.29 -9.08 8.52
N LYS A 31 -3.60 -10.19 7.85
CA LYS A 31 -2.62 -10.97 7.09
C LYS A 31 -2.03 -10.17 5.93
N ALA A 32 -2.87 -9.49 5.16
CA ALA A 32 -2.44 -8.64 4.04
C ALA A 32 -1.53 -7.50 4.54
N ALA A 33 -1.93 -6.80 5.60
CA ALA A 33 -1.13 -5.73 6.19
C ALA A 33 0.24 -6.23 6.68
N LEU A 34 0.27 -7.38 7.38
CA LEU A 34 1.52 -7.95 7.89
C LEU A 34 2.50 -8.31 6.76
N ILE A 35 2.03 -9.00 5.71
CA ILE A 35 2.87 -9.35 4.55
C ILE A 35 3.39 -8.08 3.88
N THR A 36 2.52 -7.10 3.70
CA THR A 36 2.87 -5.82 3.06
C THR A 36 3.94 -5.09 3.87
N CYS A 37 3.79 -4.96 5.19
CA CYS A 37 4.78 -4.33 6.07
C CYS A 37 6.14 -5.04 6.07
N GLN A 38 6.15 -6.37 6.00
CA GLN A 38 7.39 -7.15 5.88
C GLN A 38 8.11 -6.84 4.57
N GLN A 39 7.37 -6.78 3.47
CA GLN A 39 7.94 -6.46 2.16
C GLN A 39 8.36 -4.99 2.05
N ILE A 40 7.61 -4.06 2.63
CA ILE A 40 7.99 -2.65 2.75
C ILE A 40 9.35 -2.54 3.46
N SER A 41 9.48 -3.20 4.62
CA SER A 41 10.71 -3.17 5.42
C SER A 41 11.89 -3.73 4.63
N HIS A 42 11.69 -4.86 3.95
CA HIS A 42 12.72 -5.47 3.13
C HIS A 42 13.12 -4.59 1.94
N ALA A 43 12.14 -4.11 1.18
CA ALA A 43 12.34 -3.31 -0.02
C ALA A 43 13.07 -2.00 0.32
N ALA A 44 12.65 -1.31 1.38
CA ALA A 44 13.27 -0.05 1.81
C ALA A 44 14.74 -0.20 2.25
N GLN A 45 15.14 -1.38 2.74
CA GLN A 45 16.53 -1.64 3.17
C GLN A 45 17.48 -1.89 2.00
N VAL A 46 16.97 -2.46 0.89
CA VAL A 46 17.81 -2.90 -0.23
C VAL A 46 17.71 -1.98 -1.45
N ALA A 47 16.65 -1.17 -1.53
CA ALA A 47 16.43 -0.25 -2.63
C ALA A 47 17.39 0.95 -2.56
N LYS A 48 17.80 1.42 -3.74
CA LYS A 48 18.49 2.72 -3.88
C LYS A 48 17.54 3.90 -3.60
N ASP A 49 16.26 3.71 -3.91
CA ASP A 49 15.18 4.66 -3.68
C ASP A 49 14.10 3.97 -2.83
N PRO A 50 14.14 4.11 -1.50
CA PRO A 50 13.17 3.50 -0.60
C PRO A 50 11.73 3.97 -0.88
N HIS A 51 11.53 5.24 -1.23
CA HIS A 51 10.19 5.78 -1.51
C HIS A 51 9.56 5.06 -2.70
N ALA A 52 10.25 5.02 -3.84
CA ALA A 52 9.74 4.32 -5.02
C ALA A 52 9.49 2.83 -4.77
N ALA A 53 10.34 2.19 -3.98
CA ALA A 53 10.20 0.78 -3.61
C ALA A 53 8.97 0.53 -2.72
N VAL A 54 8.76 1.36 -1.68
CA VAL A 54 7.57 1.27 -0.81
C VAL A 54 6.29 1.49 -1.60
N VAL A 55 6.24 2.52 -2.46
CA VAL A 55 5.07 2.79 -3.32
C VAL A 55 4.76 1.58 -4.20
N ALA A 56 5.78 0.97 -4.83
CA ALA A 56 5.61 -0.22 -5.67
C ALA A 56 5.12 -1.44 -4.87
N VAL A 57 5.67 -1.70 -3.67
CA VAL A 57 5.19 -2.77 -2.79
C VAL A 57 3.72 -2.55 -2.42
N CYS A 58 3.36 -1.35 -1.98
CA CYS A 58 1.98 -1.01 -1.59
C CYS A 58 1.01 -1.20 -2.75
N ARG A 59 1.34 -0.67 -3.93
CA ARG A 59 0.53 -0.82 -5.14
C ARG A 59 0.34 -2.28 -5.52
N GLY A 60 1.41 -3.07 -5.47
CA GLY A 60 1.38 -4.51 -5.75
C GLY A 60 0.51 -5.28 -4.74
N ALA A 61 0.79 -5.12 -3.45
CA ALA A 61 0.06 -5.76 -2.37
C ALA A 61 -1.45 -5.47 -2.43
N LEU A 62 -1.83 -4.21 -2.58
CA LEU A 62 -3.23 -3.77 -2.68
C LEU A 62 -3.91 -4.23 -3.98
N SER A 63 -3.17 -4.32 -5.09
CA SER A 63 -3.66 -4.99 -6.30
C SER A 63 -3.91 -6.48 -6.04
N GLY A 64 -3.09 -7.12 -5.20
CA GLY A 64 -3.27 -8.50 -4.76
C GLY A 64 -4.57 -8.69 -3.98
N VAL A 65 -4.88 -7.75 -3.07
CA VAL A 65 -6.17 -7.70 -2.34
C VAL A 65 -7.34 -7.61 -3.33
N LEU A 66 -7.25 -6.70 -4.30
CA LEU A 66 -8.28 -6.51 -5.32
C LEU A 66 -8.52 -7.77 -6.15
N LEU A 67 -7.44 -8.44 -6.59
CA LEU A 67 -7.51 -9.70 -7.35
C LEU A 67 -8.09 -10.86 -6.54
N SER A 68 -7.99 -10.80 -5.22
CA SER A 68 -8.62 -11.77 -4.30
C SER A 68 -10.09 -11.45 -4.00
N ASN A 69 -10.69 -10.44 -4.66
CA ASN A 69 -12.05 -9.96 -4.42
C ASN A 69 -12.32 -9.54 -2.95
N GLN A 70 -11.28 -9.07 -2.26
CA GLN A 70 -11.39 -8.61 -0.88
C GLN A 70 -11.65 -7.10 -0.81
N ASN A 71 -12.12 -6.61 0.34
CA ASN A 71 -12.50 -5.21 0.53
C ASN A 71 -11.26 -4.29 0.59
N LEU A 72 -10.99 -3.56 -0.48
CA LEU A 72 -9.81 -2.69 -0.54
C LEU A 72 -9.73 -1.64 0.60
N PRO A 73 -10.82 -0.93 0.98
CA PRO A 73 -10.80 -0.02 2.13
C PRO A 73 -10.34 -0.66 3.45
N ASP A 74 -10.78 -1.88 3.76
CA ASP A 74 -10.36 -2.61 4.97
C ASP A 74 -8.86 -2.89 4.96
N ALA A 75 -8.32 -3.28 3.79
CA ALA A 75 -6.90 -3.54 3.64
C ALA A 75 -6.05 -2.30 3.83
N VAL A 76 -6.45 -1.17 3.22
CA VAL A 76 -5.75 0.12 3.35
C VAL A 76 -5.78 0.58 4.79
N LEU A 77 -6.96 0.59 5.43
CA LEU A 77 -7.07 0.96 6.83
C LEU A 77 -6.15 0.11 7.70
N LYS A 78 -6.17 -1.21 7.49
CA LYS A 78 -5.39 -2.12 8.31
C LYS A 78 -3.89 -1.98 8.11
N LEU A 79 -3.46 -1.70 6.88
CA LEU A 79 -2.08 -1.39 6.57
C LEU A 79 -1.62 -0.13 7.30
N LEU A 80 -2.41 0.95 7.27
CA LEU A 80 -2.11 2.20 7.97
C LEU A 80 -1.98 2.01 9.48
N GLU A 81 -2.83 1.19 10.10
CA GLU A 81 -2.74 0.84 11.53
C GLU A 81 -1.41 0.16 11.90
N LYS A 82 -0.74 -0.52 10.96
CA LYS A 82 0.52 -1.24 11.17
C LYS A 82 1.78 -0.42 10.84
N LEU A 83 1.61 0.75 10.24
CA LEU A 83 2.75 1.58 9.86
C LEU A 83 3.56 2.11 11.04
N PRO A 84 3.00 2.46 12.21
CA PRO A 84 3.80 2.90 13.35
C PRO A 84 4.88 1.87 13.72
N ASP A 85 4.50 0.59 13.84
CA ASP A 85 5.45 -0.50 14.15
C ASP A 85 6.50 -0.67 13.05
N THR A 86 6.08 -0.55 11.79
CA THR A 86 6.96 -0.69 10.62
C THR A 86 7.95 0.48 10.53
N SER A 87 7.50 1.70 10.84
CA SER A 87 8.33 2.91 10.81
C SER A 87 9.48 2.85 11.82
N LEU A 88 9.22 2.28 13.01
CA LEU A 88 10.23 2.04 14.04
C LEU A 88 11.32 1.06 13.55
N ILE A 89 10.92 -0.01 12.88
CA ILE A 89 11.84 -1.00 12.30
C ILE A 89 12.71 -0.36 11.21
N MET A 90 12.09 0.46 10.36
CA MET A 90 12.76 1.14 9.25
C MET A 90 13.57 2.36 9.67
N ARG A 91 13.40 2.86 10.90
CA ARG A 91 13.92 4.17 11.35
C ARG A 91 13.51 5.32 10.41
N SER A 92 12.30 5.24 9.86
CA SER A 92 11.67 6.28 9.03
C SER A 92 10.63 7.05 9.83
N GLY A 93 10.29 8.27 9.40
CA GLY A 93 9.21 9.02 10.03
C GLY A 93 7.86 8.35 9.76
N PRO A 94 6.96 8.20 10.76
CA PRO A 94 5.66 7.56 10.55
C PRO A 94 4.79 8.31 9.53
N GLU A 95 4.85 9.64 9.50
CA GLU A 95 4.14 10.49 8.53
C GLU A 95 4.67 10.30 7.11
N GLU A 96 6.00 10.21 6.96
CA GLU A 96 6.65 9.98 5.68
C GLU A 96 6.27 8.61 5.11
N LEU A 97 6.38 7.56 5.93
CA LEU A 97 6.01 6.20 5.52
C LEU A 97 4.51 6.11 5.17
N MET A 98 3.65 6.78 5.95
CA MET A 98 2.22 6.90 5.65
C MET A 98 1.99 7.56 4.29
N SER A 99 2.65 8.67 3.99
CA SER A 99 2.53 9.34 2.70
C SER A 99 2.92 8.43 1.53
N TRP A 100 3.96 7.62 1.67
CA TRP A 100 4.41 6.68 0.63
C TRP A 100 3.41 5.56 0.40
N VAL A 101 2.86 5.02 1.49
CA VAL A 101 1.83 3.98 1.44
C VAL A 101 0.54 4.50 0.81
N LEU A 102 0.13 5.72 1.15
CA LEU A 102 -1.04 6.38 0.57
C LEU A 102 -0.85 6.66 -0.92
N GLU A 103 0.36 7.00 -1.38
CA GLU A 103 0.66 7.15 -2.82
C GLU A 103 0.48 5.81 -3.56
N GLY A 104 0.98 4.71 -3.00
CA GLY A 104 0.76 3.38 -3.57
C GLY A 104 -0.73 2.96 -3.57
N ALA A 105 -1.48 3.31 -2.53
CA ALA A 105 -2.92 3.06 -2.48
C ALA A 105 -3.70 3.90 -3.49
N ALA A 106 -3.32 5.17 -3.67
CA ALA A 106 -3.93 6.08 -4.64
C ALA A 106 -3.80 5.55 -6.07
N ASP A 107 -2.63 5.03 -6.44
CA ASP A 107 -2.41 4.41 -7.76
C ASP A 107 -3.38 3.24 -8.01
N VAL A 108 -3.67 2.41 -6.99
CA VAL A 108 -4.60 1.27 -7.13
C VAL A 108 -6.04 1.72 -7.36
N THR A 109 -6.42 2.92 -6.88
CA THR A 109 -7.78 3.45 -7.13
C THR A 109 -8.06 3.73 -8.60
N LEU A 110 -7.02 3.94 -9.42
CA LEU A 110 -7.17 4.09 -10.87
C LEU A 110 -7.74 2.81 -11.51
N VAL A 111 -7.43 1.65 -10.93
CA VAL A 111 -7.91 0.33 -11.38
C VAL A 111 -9.21 -0.04 -10.66
N ALA A 112 -9.31 0.22 -9.35
CA ALA A 112 -10.46 -0.14 -8.54
C ALA A 112 -11.69 0.76 -8.77
N GLY A 113 -11.48 1.96 -9.34
CA GLY A 113 -12.53 2.91 -9.68
C GLY A 113 -12.90 3.90 -8.55
N PRO A 114 -13.76 4.89 -8.86
CA PRO A 114 -14.07 6.00 -7.95
C PRO A 114 -14.76 5.58 -6.66
N SER A 115 -15.67 4.60 -6.70
CA SER A 115 -16.33 4.10 -5.49
C SER A 115 -15.34 3.53 -4.46
N ALA A 116 -14.27 2.89 -4.92
CA ALA A 116 -13.22 2.38 -4.04
C ALA A 116 -12.41 3.52 -3.42
N ARG A 117 -12.08 4.56 -4.21
CA ARG A 117 -11.43 5.77 -3.69
C ARG A 117 -12.26 6.43 -2.59
N ASP A 118 -13.54 6.70 -2.85
CA ASP A 118 -14.41 7.39 -1.89
C ASP A 118 -14.53 6.59 -0.58
N ALA A 119 -14.68 5.27 -0.69
CA ALA A 119 -14.73 4.38 0.46
C ALA A 119 -13.41 4.34 1.25
N ILE A 120 -12.26 4.36 0.58
CA ILE A 120 -10.94 4.47 1.24
C ILE A 120 -10.82 5.84 1.93
N SER A 121 -11.12 6.94 1.24
CA SER A 121 -11.02 8.30 1.79
C SER A 121 -11.88 8.46 3.05
N ALA A 122 -13.15 8.04 2.98
CA ALA A 122 -14.06 8.10 4.13
C ALA A 122 -13.55 7.29 5.32
N LYS A 123 -13.03 6.08 5.07
CA LYS A 123 -12.55 5.18 6.11
C LYS A 123 -11.24 5.64 6.74
N ILE A 124 -10.36 6.24 5.94
CA ILE A 124 -9.14 6.90 6.42
C ILE A 124 -9.53 8.08 7.31
N GLU A 125 -10.43 8.96 6.85
CA GLU A 125 -10.82 10.15 7.59
C GLU A 125 -11.48 9.82 8.94
N GLU A 126 -12.31 8.77 8.98
CA GLU A 126 -12.92 8.27 10.21
C GLU A 126 -11.88 7.88 11.26
N LYS A 127 -10.76 7.27 10.84
CA LYS A 127 -9.74 6.74 11.74
C LYS A 127 -8.58 7.71 12.00
N PHE A 128 -8.20 8.46 10.99
CA PHE A 128 -7.05 9.34 10.91
C PHE A 128 -7.51 10.70 10.40
N MET A 129 -8.15 11.48 11.29
CA MET A 129 -8.70 12.79 10.94
C MET A 129 -7.68 13.68 10.23
N GLY A 130 -8.09 14.27 9.11
CA GLY A 130 -7.26 15.13 8.26
C GLY A 130 -6.42 14.38 7.23
N VAL A 131 -6.36 13.04 7.26
CA VAL A 131 -5.62 12.24 6.27
C VAL A 131 -6.46 11.96 5.02
N GLY A 132 -7.79 11.95 5.11
CA GLY A 132 -8.68 11.78 3.96
C GLY A 132 -8.39 12.79 2.83
N PRO A 133 -8.36 14.10 3.11
CA PRO A 133 -7.99 15.13 2.13
C PRO A 133 -6.60 14.94 1.51
N VAL A 134 -5.63 14.43 2.28
CA VAL A 134 -4.29 14.11 1.77
C VAL A 134 -4.35 12.97 0.76
N PHE A 135 -5.09 11.91 1.08
CA PHE A 135 -5.31 10.80 0.17
C PHE A 135 -6.04 11.22 -1.11
N ASP A 136 -7.04 12.10 -1.02
CA ASP A 136 -7.73 12.63 -2.18
C ASP A 136 -6.81 13.43 -3.11
N ALA A 137 -5.93 14.26 -2.55
CA ALA A 137 -4.93 14.99 -3.34
C ALA A 137 -3.94 14.03 -4.05
N LEU A 138 -3.54 12.94 -3.38
CA LEU A 138 -2.70 11.90 -3.98
C LEU A 138 -3.42 11.16 -5.12
N CYS A 139 -4.72 10.90 -4.98
CA CYS A 139 -5.53 10.30 -6.03
C CYS A 139 -5.65 11.19 -7.27
N GLU A 140 -5.82 12.51 -7.09
CA GLU A 140 -5.80 13.44 -8.23
C GLU A 140 -4.42 13.49 -8.90
N LYS A 141 -3.33 13.48 -8.11
CA LYS A 141 -1.97 13.41 -8.66
C LYS A 141 -1.75 12.11 -9.46
N ALA A 142 -2.26 10.98 -8.99
CA ALA A 142 -2.13 9.69 -9.68
C ALA A 142 -2.86 9.71 -11.05
N ARG A 143 -4.06 10.31 -11.11
CA ARG A 143 -4.81 10.46 -12.38
C ARG A 143 -4.07 11.27 -13.44
N LEU A 144 -3.25 12.24 -13.04
CA LEU A 144 -2.47 13.05 -13.98
C LEU A 144 -1.26 12.31 -14.56
N LYS A 145 -0.85 11.18 -13.97
CA LYS A 145 0.29 10.37 -14.42
C LYS A 145 -0.12 9.27 -15.41
N GLY A 146 -1.38 8.83 -15.39
CA GLY A 146 -1.92 7.72 -16.20
C GLY A 146 -2.67 8.23 -17.43
#